data_AF-A0A7V9HPF3-F1
#
_entry.id   AF-A0A7V9HPF3-F1
#
_cell.length_a   1.000
_cell.length_b   1.000
_cell.length_c   1.000
_cell.angle_alpha   90.00
_cell.angle_beta   90.00
_cell.angle_gamma   90.00
#
_symmetry.space_group_name_H-M   'P 1'
#
loop_
_entity.id
_entity.type
_entity.pdbx_description
1 polymer ?
#
loop_
_entity_poly.entity_id
_entity_poly.type
_entity_poly.pdbx_seq_one_letter_code
_entity_poly.pdbx_strand_id
1 'polypeptide(L)' 'MRIGVPKETLEGERRVAVIPDTVKSLVDSGLEVAVESGAGTEAGHP' A
#
# COMPACT_ATOMS: atom_id res chain seq x y z
N MET A 1 6.03 13.68 7.26
CA MET A 1 4.65 13.16 7.36
C MET A 1 4.68 11.70 6.91
N ARG A 2 3.93 10.80 7.56
CA ARG A 2 3.99 9.35 7.31
C ARG A 2 2.64 8.83 6.84
N ILE A 3 2.64 8.04 5.77
CA ILE A 3 1.47 7.38 5.19
C ILE A 3 1.52 5.91 5.56
N GLY A 4 0.42 5.39 6.11
CA GLY A 4 0.24 3.97 6.43
C GLY A 4 -0.64 3.29 5.38
N VAL A 5 -0.26 2.09 4.97
CA VAL A 5 -1.01 1.24 4.04
C VAL A 5 -1.25 -0.11 4.72
N PRO A 6 -2.32 -0.21 5.54
CA PRO A 6 -2.70 -1.48 6.18
C PRO A 6 -3.28 -2.45 5.15
N LYS A 7 -3.34 -3.73 5.53
CA LYS A 7 -4.08 -4.73 4.76
C LYS A 7 -5.59 -4.52 4.95
N GLU A 8 -6.35 -4.63 3.87
CA GLU A 8 -7.81 -4.62 3.94
C GLU A 8 -8.32 -5.86 4.71
N THR A 9 -9.33 -5.66 5.57
CA THR A 9 -9.85 -6.71 6.47
C THR A 9 -11.26 -7.18 6.14
N LEU A 10 -11.94 -6.47 5.24
CA LEU A 10 -13.30 -6.83 4.84
C LEU A 10 -13.29 -8.15 4.03
N GLU A 11 -14.23 -9.03 4.32
CA GLU A 11 -14.34 -10.30 3.60
C GLU A 11 -14.59 -10.07 2.10
N GLY A 12 -13.78 -10.74 1.27
CA GLY A 12 -13.84 -10.61 -0.18
C GLY A 12 -13.16 -9.36 -0.76
N GLU A 13 -12.69 -8.45 0.10
CA GLU A 13 -11.90 -7.29 -0.33
C GLU A 13 -10.48 -7.74 -0.70
N ARG A 14 -10.06 -7.40 -1.93
CA ARG A 14 -8.78 -7.82 -2.51
C ARG A 14 -7.96 -6.65 -3.02
N ARG A 15 -8.44 -5.42 -2.84
CA ARG A 15 -7.74 -4.20 -3.26
C ARG A 15 -6.68 -3.81 -2.22
N VAL A 16 -5.80 -2.91 -2.64
CA VAL A 16 -4.84 -2.20 -1.78
C VAL A 16 -4.95 -0.71 -2.06
N ALA A 17 -4.77 0.13 -1.03
CA ALA A 17 -5.00 1.56 -1.14
C ALA A 17 -4.05 2.29 -2.12
N VAL A 18 -2.83 1.76 -2.32
CA VAL A 18 -1.81 2.32 -3.22
C VAL A 18 -1.03 1.21 -3.91
N ILE A 19 -0.64 1.46 -5.17
CA ILE A 19 0.20 0.55 -5.97
C ILE A 19 1.68 0.94 -5.86
N PRO A 20 2.63 0.05 -6.20
CA PRO A 20 4.06 0.32 -6.10
C PRO A 20 4.52 1.62 -6.79
N ASP A 21 3.98 1.94 -7.96
CA ASP A 21 4.32 3.17 -8.71
C ASP A 21 3.91 4.45 -7.94
N THR A 22 2.76 4.41 -7.27
CA THR A 22 2.31 5.51 -6.43
C THR A 22 3.16 5.62 -5.16
N VAL A 23 3.53 4.49 -4.55
CA VAL A 23 4.44 4.49 -3.38
C VAL A 23 5.77 5.15 -3.74
N LYS A 24 6.35 4.80 -4.90
CA LYS A 24 7.57 5.43 -5.40
C LYS A 24 7.43 6.95 -5.52
N SER A 25 6.36 7.42 -6.13
CA SER A 25 6.10 8.85 -6.31
C SER A 25 5.94 9.61 -4.98
N LEU A 26 5.32 8.97 -3.97
CA LEU A 26 5.17 9.53 -2.63
C LEU A 26 6.52 9.64 -1.91
N VAL A 27 7.35 8.60 -2.01
CA VAL A 27 8.70 8.59 -1.44
C VAL A 27 9.59 9.65 -2.11
N ASP A 28 9.54 9.75 -3.44
CA ASP A 28 10.27 10.78 -4.21
C ASP A 28 9.84 12.21 -3.83
N SER A 29 8.60 12.37 -3.36
CA SER A 29 8.07 13.64 -2.81
C SER A 29 8.51 13.92 -1.37
N GLY A 30 9.36 13.08 -0.78
CA GLY A 30 9.88 13.22 0.59
C GLY A 30 8.95 12.70 1.69
N LEU A 31 7.96 11.87 1.34
CA LEU A 31 7.05 11.27 2.31
C LEU A 31 7.55 9.88 2.74
N GLU A 32 7.30 9.53 4.00
CA GLU A 32 7.53 8.18 4.48
C GLU A 32 6.29 7.32 4.23
N VAL A 33 6.46 6.15 3.62
CA VAL A 33 5.38 5.19 3.39
C VAL A 33 5.68 3.90 4.14
N ALA A 34 4.73 3.44 4.95
CA ALA A 34 4.80 2.17 5.66
C ALA A 34 3.66 1.27 5.20
N VAL A 35 4.02 0.11 4.64
CA VAL A 35 3.07 -0.88 4.12
C VAL A 35 3.07 -2.09 5.04
N GLU A 36 1.88 -2.57 5.40
CA GLU A 36 1.72 -3.83 6.11
C GLU A 36 2.11 -5.00 5.19
N SER A 37 2.86 -5.96 5.73
CA SER A 37 3.29 -7.13 4.96
C SER A 37 2.08 -7.87 4.37
N GLY A 38 2.08 -8.05 3.04
CA GLY A 38 1.00 -8.74 2.33
C GLY A 38 -0.23 -7.90 2.00
N ALA A 39 -0.23 -6.58 2.25
CA ALA A 39 -1.36 -5.71 1.92
C ALA A 39 -1.70 -5.70 0.42
N GLY A 40 -0.70 -5.82 -0.46
CA GLY A 40 -0.87 -5.84 -1.91
C GLY A 40 -0.99 -7.23 -2.55
N THR A 41 -0.81 -8.31 -1.80
CA THR A 41 -0.69 -9.67 -2.38
C THR A 41 -1.95 -10.08 -3.14
N GLU A 42 -3.13 -9.91 -2.53
CA GLU A 42 -4.42 -10.24 -3.17
C GLU A 42 -4.78 -9.30 -4.33
N ALA A 43 -4.14 -8.13 -4.38
CA ALA A 43 -4.29 -7.13 -5.44
C ALA A 43 -3.31 -7.37 -6.62
N GLY A 44 -2.43 -8.38 -6.55
CA GLY A 44 -1.41 -8.63 -7.58
C GLY A 44 -0.14 -7.77 -7.44
N HIS A 45 0.11 -7.23 -6.24
CA HIS A 45 1.29 -6.43 -5.90
C HIS A 45 2.03 -7.04 -4.69
N PRO A 46 2.75 -8.17 -4.87
CA PRO A 46 3.46 -8.86 -3.80
C PRO A 46 4.69 -8.10 -3.29
#